data_AF-A0A5E6NW88-F1
#
_entry.id   AF-A0A5E6NW88-F1
#
_cell.length_a   1.000
_cell.length_b   1.000
_cell.length_c   1.000
_cell.angle_alpha   90.00
_cell.angle_beta   90.00
_cell.angle_gamma   90.00
#
_symmetry.space_group_name_H-M   'P 1'
#
loop_
_entity.id
_entity.type
_entity.pdbx_description
1 polymer ?
#
loop_
_entity_poly.entity_id
_entity_poly.type
_entity_poly.pdbx_seq_one_letter_code
_entity_poly.pdbx_strand_id
1 'polypeptide(L)'
;MKNNKPNTPQPRSRTRSEVFFIALVTFGLVFLVALISHSPTETPLSSTLEDPIINLAGVVGAYLSDIGLSFLGYSAYLIPISLIWLGYKIHKNAERKPANPNIARIRFVATIVLIASFSALLAQLSTSKGPAGGDIGNILDNYFGRVIWLNIYSYLSWYYYD
;
A
#
# COMPACT_ATOMS: atom_id res chain seq x y z
N MET A 1 8.87 -55.17 10.68
CA MET A 1 8.06 -54.15 9.96
C MET A 1 8.45 -52.77 10.50
N LYS A 2 9.07 -51.91 9.69
CA LYS A 2 9.41 -50.52 10.11
C LYS A 2 8.13 -49.69 10.08
N ASN A 3 7.70 -49.19 11.25
CA ASN A 3 6.55 -48.31 11.38
C ASN A 3 6.87 -46.94 10.75
N ASN A 4 6.40 -46.71 9.53
CA ASN A 4 6.40 -45.39 8.90
C ASN A 4 5.26 -44.57 9.49
N LYS A 5 5.46 -43.99 10.68
CA LYS A 5 4.60 -42.90 11.14
C LYS A 5 4.78 -41.73 10.17
N PRO A 6 3.70 -41.13 9.63
CA PRO A 6 3.82 -39.94 8.80
C PRO A 6 4.48 -38.85 9.64
N ASN A 7 5.55 -38.25 9.12
CA ASN A 7 6.18 -37.07 9.70
C ASN A 7 5.15 -35.94 9.67
N THR A 8 4.37 -35.78 10.74
CA THR A 8 3.49 -34.64 10.94
C THR A 8 4.36 -33.37 10.98
N PRO A 9 4.08 -32.37 10.14
CA PRO A 9 4.83 -31.11 10.17
C PRO A 9 4.81 -30.51 11.58
N GLN A 10 5.96 -30.05 12.07
CA GLN A 10 6.12 -29.60 13.45
C GLN A 10 5.18 -28.44 13.83
N PRO A 11 4.66 -28.38 15.07
CA PRO A 11 3.74 -27.34 15.53
C PRO A 11 4.31 -25.91 15.50
N ARG A 12 5.64 -25.75 15.48
CA ARG A 12 6.34 -24.46 15.51
C ARG A 12 6.07 -23.56 14.29
N SER A 13 5.85 -24.12 13.09
CA SER A 13 5.56 -23.31 11.90
C SER A 13 4.13 -22.78 11.90
N ARG A 14 3.20 -23.54 12.48
CA ARG A 14 1.78 -23.17 12.60
C ARG A 14 1.57 -22.01 13.56
N THR A 15 2.14 -22.10 14.78
CA THR A 15 2.03 -21.01 15.77
C THR A 15 2.67 -19.72 15.27
N ARG A 16 3.81 -19.79 14.56
CA ARG A 16 4.41 -18.60 13.93
C ARG A 16 3.47 -17.99 12.89
N SER A 17 2.90 -18.82 12.01
CA SER A 17 1.94 -18.37 10.99
C SER A 17 0.70 -17.71 11.61
N GLU A 18 0.18 -18.25 12.70
CA GLU A 18 -0.95 -17.69 13.45
C GLU A 18 -0.60 -16.32 14.07
N VAL A 19 0.56 -16.20 14.73
CA VAL A 19 1.01 -14.92 15.31
C VAL A 19 1.20 -13.86 14.21
N PHE A 20 1.84 -14.23 13.09
CA PHE A 20 2.00 -13.32 11.94
C PHE A 20 0.65 -12.93 11.32
N PHE A 21 -0.28 -13.87 11.19
CA PHE A 21 -1.62 -13.60 10.71
C PHE A 21 -2.34 -12.58 11.57
N ILE A 22 -2.39 -12.81 12.89
CA ILE A 22 -3.06 -11.92 13.84
C ILE A 22 -2.40 -10.54 13.79
N ALA A 23 -1.07 -10.47 13.84
CA ALA A 23 -0.36 -9.20 13.77
C ALA A 23 -0.67 -8.42 12.48
N LEU A 24 -0.67 -9.07 11.31
CA LEU A 24 -0.97 -8.44 10.03
C LEU A 24 -2.42 -7.95 9.95
N VAL A 25 -3.38 -8.73 10.41
CA VAL A 25 -4.79 -8.35 10.40
C VAL A 25 -5.05 -7.22 11.39
N THR A 26 -4.53 -7.32 12.62
CA THR A 26 -4.67 -6.26 13.63
C THR A 26 -4.05 -4.96 13.14
N PHE A 27 -2.82 -5.00 12.62
CA PHE A 27 -2.18 -3.80 12.08
C PHE A 27 -2.94 -3.25 10.86
N GLY A 28 -3.39 -4.11 9.95
CA GLY A 28 -4.19 -3.70 8.80
C GLY A 28 -5.52 -3.04 9.20
N LEU A 29 -6.21 -3.57 10.21
CA LEU A 29 -7.45 -2.98 10.72
C LEU A 29 -7.20 -1.64 11.43
N VAL A 30 -6.18 -1.56 12.28
CA VAL A 30 -5.81 -0.30 12.95
C VAL A 30 -5.44 0.77 11.92
N PHE A 31 -4.66 0.41 10.90
CA PHE A 31 -4.31 1.34 9.83
C PHE A 31 -5.54 1.73 8.98
N LEU A 32 -6.44 0.80 8.70
CA LEU A 32 -7.69 1.14 8.00
C LEU A 32 -8.55 2.11 8.81
N VAL A 33 -8.71 1.87 10.12
CA VAL A 33 -9.41 2.79 11.03
C VAL A 33 -8.73 4.15 11.04
N ALA A 34 -7.40 4.19 11.09
CA ALA A 34 -6.63 5.42 11.03
C ALA A 34 -6.93 6.21 9.74
N LEU A 35 -6.94 5.56 8.58
CA LEU A 35 -7.24 6.19 7.29
C LEU A 35 -8.69 6.69 7.20
N ILE A 36 -9.66 5.89 7.63
CA ILE A 36 -11.08 6.25 7.57
C ILE A 36 -11.41 7.40 8.52
N SER A 37 -10.77 7.45 9.69
CA SER A 37 -11.00 8.49 10.70
C SER A 37 -10.05 9.68 10.59
N HIS A 38 -9.32 9.81 9.47
CA HIS A 38 -8.42 10.92 9.23
C HIS A 38 -9.16 12.26 9.13
N SER A 39 -8.72 13.26 9.90
CA SER A 39 -9.16 14.65 9.77
C SER A 39 -8.10 15.51 9.06
N PRO A 40 -8.46 16.29 8.02
CA PRO A 40 -7.54 17.26 7.43
C PRO A 40 -7.07 18.35 8.42
N THR A 41 -7.83 18.61 9.48
CA THR A 41 -7.50 19.65 10.47
C THR A 41 -6.49 19.18 11.51
N GLU A 42 -6.26 17.87 11.64
CA GLU A 42 -5.37 17.30 12.65
C GLU A 42 -3.94 17.07 12.14
N THR A 43 -3.56 17.59 10.97
CA THR A 43 -2.31 17.35 10.20
C THR A 43 -1.02 17.35 11.05
N PRO A 44 -0.62 16.19 11.63
CA PRO A 44 0.45 16.16 12.63
C PRO A 44 1.84 16.39 12.01
N LEU A 45 2.00 16.10 10.71
CA LEU A 45 3.25 16.27 9.99
C LEU A 45 3.51 17.74 9.60
N SER A 46 2.45 18.52 9.39
CA SER A 46 2.52 19.91 8.93
C SER A 46 2.88 20.92 10.03
N SER A 47 3.20 20.45 11.25
CA SER A 47 3.63 21.27 12.40
C SER A 47 2.59 22.27 12.94
N THR A 48 1.43 22.37 12.32
CA THR A 48 0.28 23.17 12.77
C THR A 48 -0.82 22.24 13.26
N LEU A 49 -0.75 21.87 14.54
CA LEU A 49 -1.91 21.28 15.22
C LEU A 49 -2.90 22.42 15.47
N GLU A 50 -3.81 22.64 14.53
CA GLU A 50 -4.90 23.61 14.72
C GLU A 50 -5.95 23.06 15.70
N ASP A 51 -6.17 21.75 15.67
CA ASP A 51 -7.20 21.04 16.45
C ASP A 51 -6.63 19.84 17.23
N PRO A 52 -7.34 19.39 18.30
CA PRO A 52 -7.01 18.15 18.99
C PRO A 52 -7.14 16.94 18.05
N ILE A 53 -6.27 15.93 18.26
CA ILE A 53 -6.32 14.67 17.51
C ILE A 53 -7.61 13.91 17.85
N ILE A 54 -8.44 13.68 16.82
CA ILE A 54 -9.71 12.96 16.91
C ILE A 54 -9.67 11.58 16.21
N ASN A 55 -8.54 11.25 15.56
CA ASN A 55 -8.34 9.95 14.93
C ASN A 55 -8.62 8.78 15.89
N LEU A 56 -9.44 7.83 15.45
CA LEU A 56 -9.90 6.71 16.29
C LEU A 56 -8.78 5.71 16.63
N ALA A 57 -7.69 5.70 15.86
CA ALA A 57 -6.48 4.94 16.16
C ALA A 57 -5.47 5.75 17.01
N GLY A 58 -5.90 6.90 17.56
CA GLY A 58 -5.11 7.77 18.41
C GLY A 58 -4.01 8.53 17.65
N VAL A 59 -3.05 9.06 18.40
CA VAL A 59 -1.94 9.88 17.86
C VAL A 59 -1.17 9.13 16.78
N VAL A 60 -0.83 7.86 17.02
CA VAL A 60 -0.11 7.04 16.04
C VAL A 60 -0.94 6.87 14.76
N GLY A 61 -2.25 6.67 14.88
CA GLY A 61 -3.17 6.62 13.74
C GLY A 61 -3.21 7.92 12.95
N ALA A 62 -3.26 9.06 13.64
CA ALA A 62 -3.22 10.37 13.00
C ALA A 62 -1.96 10.53 12.12
N TYR A 63 -0.76 10.26 12.66
CA TYR A 63 0.47 10.29 11.87
C TYR A 63 0.46 9.29 10.71
N LEU A 64 0.00 8.06 10.95
CA LEU A 64 0.03 7.01 9.94
C LEU A 64 -0.91 7.30 8.77
N SER A 65 -2.10 7.85 9.07
CA SER A 65 -3.07 8.27 8.07
C SER A 65 -2.62 9.50 7.30
N ASP A 66 -2.04 10.49 7.98
CA ASP A 66 -1.49 11.70 7.38
C ASP A 66 -0.38 11.35 6.39
N ILE A 67 0.65 10.60 6.82
CA ILE A 67 1.73 10.13 5.94
C ILE A 67 1.16 9.30 4.78
N GLY A 68 0.26 8.36 5.06
CA GLY A 68 -0.33 7.50 4.03
C GLY A 68 -1.03 8.30 2.93
N LEU A 69 -1.93 9.21 3.32
CA LEU A 69 -2.72 10.00 2.39
C LEU A 69 -1.90 11.10 1.71
N SER A 70 -0.93 11.73 2.38
CA SER A 70 -0.05 12.72 1.74
C SER A 70 0.78 12.10 0.62
N PHE A 71 1.43 10.96 0.88
CA PHE A 71 2.32 10.35 -0.11
C PHE A 71 1.59 9.57 -1.20
N LEU A 72 0.59 8.77 -0.82
CA LEU A 72 -0.06 7.80 -1.72
C LEU A 72 -1.51 8.17 -2.07
N GLY A 73 -2.06 9.19 -1.43
CA GLY A 73 -3.45 9.55 -1.63
C GLY A 73 -4.41 8.41 -1.32
N TYR A 74 -5.51 8.33 -2.06
CA TYR A 74 -6.49 7.25 -1.87
C TYR A 74 -5.95 5.85 -2.21
N SER A 75 -4.78 5.74 -2.87
CA SER A 75 -4.15 4.43 -3.04
C SER A 75 -3.61 3.85 -1.72
N ALA A 76 -3.44 4.67 -0.67
CA ALA A 76 -3.04 4.23 0.67
C ALA A 76 -3.99 3.16 1.25
N TYR A 77 -5.28 3.20 0.91
CA TYR A 77 -6.28 2.21 1.33
C TYR A 77 -5.99 0.79 0.82
N LEU A 78 -5.18 0.64 -0.23
CA LEU A 78 -4.76 -0.68 -0.72
C LEU A 78 -3.77 -1.37 0.23
N ILE A 79 -3.05 -0.61 1.08
CA ILE A 79 -2.08 -1.16 2.03
C ILE A 79 -2.78 -2.04 3.09
N PRO A 80 -3.74 -1.53 3.89
CA PRO A 80 -4.40 -2.35 4.91
C PRO A 80 -5.15 -3.55 4.29
N ILE A 81 -5.78 -3.36 3.12
CA ILE A 81 -6.44 -4.45 2.39
C ILE A 81 -5.44 -5.55 2.01
N SER A 82 -4.28 -5.16 1.48
CA SER A 82 -3.22 -6.09 1.08
C SER A 82 -2.65 -6.85 2.29
N LEU A 83 -2.50 -6.19 3.44
CA LEU A 83 -2.02 -6.80 4.68
C LEU A 83 -3.00 -7.83 5.23
N ILE A 84 -4.29 -7.51 5.28
CA ILE A 84 -5.34 -8.43 5.72
C ILE A 84 -5.38 -9.66 4.81
N TRP A 85 -5.35 -9.44 3.49
CA TRP A 85 -5.31 -10.52 2.50
C TRP A 85 -4.06 -11.41 2.61
N LEU A 86 -2.90 -10.79 2.84
CA LEU A 86 -1.64 -11.49 3.05
C LEU A 86 -1.71 -12.37 4.31
N GLY A 87 -2.19 -11.81 5.42
CA GLY A 87 -2.42 -12.55 6.66
C GLY A 87 -3.31 -13.76 6.43
N TYR A 88 -4.46 -13.58 5.78
CA TYR A 88 -5.38 -14.67 5.47
C TYR A 88 -4.71 -15.78 4.64
N LYS A 89 -3.90 -15.42 3.64
CA LYS A 89 -3.14 -16.39 2.84
C LYS A 89 -2.05 -17.13 3.63
N ILE A 90 -1.39 -16.45 4.57
CA ILE A 90 -0.38 -17.07 5.45
C ILE A 90 -1.04 -18.11 6.36
N HIS A 91 -2.15 -17.74 7.00
CA HIS A 91 -2.91 -18.65 7.87
C HIS A 91 -3.43 -19.87 7.10
N LYS A 92 -4.10 -19.66 5.96
CA LYS A 92 -4.68 -20.73 5.14
C LYS A 92 -3.62 -21.71 4.59
N ASN A 93 -2.41 -21.24 4.33
CA ASN A 93 -1.34 -22.06 3.76
C ASN A 93 -0.34 -22.57 4.81
N ALA A 94 -0.59 -22.38 6.11
CA ALA A 94 0.34 -22.74 7.19
C ALA A 94 0.73 -24.23 7.19
N GLU A 95 -0.16 -25.11 6.73
CA GLU A 95 0.04 -26.56 6.66
C GLU A 95 0.55 -27.04 5.28
N ARG A 96 0.62 -26.15 4.29
CA ARG A 96 1.07 -26.47 2.93
C ARG A 96 2.58 -26.32 2.83
N LYS A 97 3.20 -27.04 1.87
CA LYS A 97 4.62 -26.82 1.55
C LYS A 97 4.85 -25.33 1.27
N PRO A 98 5.89 -24.71 1.87
CA PRO A 98 6.16 -23.30 1.66
C PRO A 98 6.34 -23.03 0.17
N ALA A 99 5.61 -22.05 -0.34
CA ALA A 99 5.78 -21.60 -1.72
C ALA A 99 7.23 -21.13 -1.92
N ASN A 100 7.73 -21.22 -3.16
CA ASN A 100 9.04 -20.70 -3.51
C ASN A 100 9.16 -19.24 -2.99
N PRO A 101 10.16 -18.90 -2.17
CA PRO A 101 10.31 -17.56 -1.59
C PRO A 101 10.38 -16.47 -2.66
N ASN A 102 10.82 -16.80 -3.88
CA ASN A 102 10.83 -15.86 -5.00
C ASN A 102 9.42 -15.41 -5.39
N ILE A 103 8.41 -16.29 -5.29
CA ILE A 103 7.01 -15.93 -5.58
C ILE A 103 6.51 -14.90 -4.56
N ALA A 104 6.89 -15.04 -3.29
CA ALA A 104 6.52 -14.07 -2.25
C ALA A 104 7.18 -12.70 -2.52
N ARG A 105 8.46 -12.68 -2.90
CA ARG A 105 9.18 -11.46 -3.28
C ARG A 105 8.57 -10.79 -4.50
N ILE A 106 8.29 -11.54 -5.57
CA ILE A 106 7.66 -11.01 -6.79
C ILE A 106 6.28 -10.43 -6.46
N ARG A 107 5.46 -11.11 -5.65
CA ARG A 107 4.15 -10.59 -5.22
C ARG A 107 4.28 -9.30 -4.42
N PHE A 108 5.26 -9.22 -3.52
CA PHE A 108 5.51 -8.00 -2.75
C PHE A 108 5.87 -6.82 -3.66
N VAL A 109 6.82 -7.02 -4.59
CA VAL A 109 7.18 -6.00 -5.58
C VAL A 109 5.99 -5.62 -6.45
N ALA A 110 5.22 -6.60 -6.94
CA ALA A 110 4.03 -6.35 -7.76
C ALA A 110 2.96 -5.56 -6.99
N THR A 111 2.78 -5.79 -5.69
CA THR A 111 1.86 -4.99 -4.86
C THR A 111 2.35 -3.54 -4.71
N ILE A 112 3.64 -3.32 -4.51
CA ILE A 112 4.20 -1.95 -4.47
C ILE A 112 3.97 -1.23 -5.80
N VAL A 113 4.29 -1.89 -6.92
CA VAL A 113 4.08 -1.35 -8.26
C VAL A 113 2.60 -1.05 -8.50
N LEU A 114 1.70 -1.96 -8.11
CA LEU A 114 0.25 -1.76 -8.22
C LEU A 114 -0.21 -0.51 -7.46
N ILE A 115 0.24 -0.33 -6.22
CA ILE A 115 -0.13 0.84 -5.40
C ILE A 115 0.39 2.12 -6.08
N ALA A 116 1.65 2.15 -6.50
CA ALA A 116 2.24 3.31 -7.18
C ALA A 116 1.51 3.65 -8.49
N SER A 117 1.21 2.65 -9.33
CA SER A 117 0.45 2.83 -10.56
C SER A 117 -0.97 3.31 -10.30
N PHE A 118 -1.64 2.80 -9.26
CA PHE A 118 -2.97 3.25 -8.87
C PHE A 118 -2.95 4.69 -8.34
N SER A 119 -1.90 5.08 -7.60
CA SER A 119 -1.63 6.46 -7.19
C SER A 119 -1.55 7.40 -8.39
N ALA A 120 -0.75 7.05 -9.40
CA ALA A 120 -0.58 7.84 -10.62
C ALA A 120 -1.87 7.92 -11.45
N LEU A 121 -2.62 6.82 -11.53
CA LEU A 121 -3.92 6.78 -12.20
C LEU A 121 -4.94 7.70 -11.51
N LEU A 122 -4.98 7.68 -10.17
CA LEU A 122 -5.87 8.54 -9.39
C LEU A 122 -5.48 10.02 -9.53
N ALA A 123 -4.19 10.34 -9.63
CA ALA A 123 -3.73 11.70 -9.91
C ALA A 123 -4.28 12.20 -11.25
N GLN A 124 -4.21 11.39 -12.31
CA GLN A 124 -4.74 11.74 -13.64
C GLN A 124 -6.26 11.93 -13.67
N LEU A 125 -7.00 11.05 -12.97
CA LEU A 125 -8.47 11.04 -13.02
C LEU A 125 -9.10 12.12 -12.16
N SER A 126 -8.37 12.70 -11.21
CA SER A 126 -8.97 13.55 -10.19
C SER A 126 -8.89 15.02 -10.58
N THR A 127 -10.07 15.60 -10.79
CA THR A 127 -10.25 17.03 -11.07
C THR A 127 -10.48 17.87 -9.80
N SER A 128 -10.45 17.25 -8.61
CA SER A 128 -10.87 17.85 -7.33
C SER A 128 -9.70 18.07 -6.36
N LYS A 129 -9.90 18.98 -5.38
CA LYS A 129 -8.94 19.36 -4.30
C LYS A 129 -8.76 18.28 -3.20
N GLY A 130 -8.68 17.00 -3.54
CA GLY A 130 -8.42 15.91 -2.59
C GLY A 130 -7.01 15.33 -2.74
N PRO A 131 -6.53 14.50 -1.79
CA PRO A 131 -5.28 13.76 -1.91
C PRO A 131 -5.50 12.57 -2.86
N ALA A 132 -5.84 12.83 -4.11
CA ALA A 132 -6.27 11.80 -5.04
C ALA A 132 -5.18 10.76 -5.31
N GLY A 133 -4.04 11.22 -5.83
CA GLY A 133 -2.87 10.39 -6.06
C GLY A 133 -1.74 10.58 -5.05
N GLY A 134 -1.88 11.52 -4.11
CA GLY A 134 -0.79 11.94 -3.22
C GLY A 134 0.42 12.48 -3.98
N ASP A 135 1.47 12.80 -3.25
CA ASP A 135 2.72 13.33 -3.82
C ASP A 135 3.33 12.37 -4.85
N ILE A 136 3.34 11.06 -4.56
CA ILE A 136 3.92 10.05 -5.46
C ILE A 136 3.12 9.97 -6.76
N GLY A 137 1.79 9.95 -6.69
CA GLY A 137 0.96 9.91 -7.89
C GLY A 137 1.13 11.16 -8.74
N ASN A 138 1.13 12.34 -8.13
CA ASN A 138 1.33 13.61 -8.82
C ASN A 138 2.72 13.71 -9.45
N ILE A 139 3.76 13.23 -8.76
CA ILE A 139 5.12 13.19 -9.28
C ILE A 139 5.18 12.28 -10.52
N LEU A 140 4.67 11.04 -10.41
CA LEU A 140 4.67 10.09 -11.50
C LEU A 140 3.90 10.64 -12.71
N ASP A 141 2.71 11.17 -12.49
CA ASP A 141 1.90 11.77 -13.54
C ASP A 141 2.63 12.90 -14.27
N ASN A 142 3.20 13.85 -13.53
CA ASN A 142 3.96 14.96 -14.11
C ASN A 142 5.18 14.49 -14.91
N TYR A 143 5.92 13.48 -14.42
CA TYR A 143 7.05 12.93 -15.16
C TYR A 143 6.62 12.27 -16.47
N PHE A 144 5.59 11.42 -16.44
CA PHE A 144 5.12 10.75 -17.65
C PHE A 144 4.47 11.73 -18.63
N GLY A 145 3.58 12.60 -18.15
CA GLY A 145 2.93 13.62 -18.98
C GLY A 145 3.93 14.54 -19.66
N ARG A 146 4.91 15.07 -18.91
CA ARG A 146 5.90 16.00 -19.46
C ARG A 146 6.87 15.34 -20.43
N VAL A 147 7.37 14.13 -20.13
CA VAL A 147 8.32 13.43 -21.00
C VAL A 147 7.64 13.02 -22.31
N ILE A 148 6.41 12.48 -22.24
CA ILE A 148 5.66 12.08 -23.44
C ILE A 148 5.35 13.31 -24.30
N TRP A 149 4.88 14.39 -23.69
CA TRP A 149 4.59 15.63 -24.40
C TRP A 149 5.84 16.16 -25.12
N LEU A 150 6.97 16.27 -24.42
CA LEU A 150 8.21 16.83 -25.01
C LEU A 150 8.72 15.99 -26.18
N ASN A 151 8.62 14.66 -26.09
CA ASN A 151 8.99 13.79 -27.19
C ASN A 151 8.06 13.97 -28.40
N ILE A 152 6.74 13.99 -28.20
CA ILE A 152 5.76 14.20 -29.28
C ILE A 152 5.96 15.56 -29.95
N TYR A 153 6.08 16.62 -29.16
CA TYR A 153 6.26 17.96 -29.71
C TYR A 153 7.58 18.10 -30.47
N SER A 154 8.67 17.56 -29.93
CA SER A 154 9.97 17.58 -30.63
C SER A 154 9.89 16.87 -31.99
N TYR A 155 9.16 15.74 -32.06
CA TYR A 155 8.96 15.01 -33.30
C TYR A 155 8.10 15.78 -34.31
N LEU A 156 6.99 16.38 -33.85
CA LEU A 156 6.11 17.19 -34.69
C LEU A 156 6.78 18.49 -35.15
N SER A 157 7.58 19.13 -34.30
CA SER A 157 8.33 20.33 -34.67
C SER A 157 9.45 20.02 -35.67
N TRP A 158 10.08 18.86 -35.60
CA TRP A 158 11.02 18.46 -36.66
C TRP A 158 10.29 18.22 -37.99
N TYR A 159 9.13 17.53 -37.97
CA TYR A 159 8.37 17.21 -39.17
C TYR A 159 7.77 18.42 -39.91
N TYR A 160 7.45 19.51 -39.20
CA TYR A 160 6.83 20.71 -39.79
C TYR A 160 7.80 21.78 -40.27
N TYR A 161 9.09 21.67 -39.92
CA TYR A 161 10.11 22.68 -40.24
C TYR A 161 11.20 22.18 -41.21
N ASP A 162 11.04 20.95 -41.74
CA ASP A 162 11.72 20.43 -42.95
C ASP A 162 10.75 20.43 -44.14
#